data_AF-A0A9D2SVA1-F1
#
_entry.id   AF-A0A9D2SVA1-F1
#
_cell.length_a   1.000
_cell.length_b   1.000
_cell.length_c   1.000
_cell.angle_alpha   90.00
_cell.angle_beta   90.00
_cell.angle_gamma   90.00
#
_symmetry.space_group_name_H-M   'P 1'
#
loop_
_entity.id
_entity.type
_entity.pdbx_description
1 polymer ?
#
loop_
_entity_poly.entity_id
_entity_poly.type
_entity_poly.pdbx_seq_one_letter_code
_entity_poly.pdbx_strand_id
1 'polypeptide(L)'
;MTTIRVQRQIEELMEQMFPGQDIETITPMDPVNDETDVYLIEMEDGREYWAFDDQQDIRMLSCNSIYADPLTAYEALEELRESMAEEEVEDRSQYL
;
A
#
# COMPACT_ATOMS: atom_id res chain seq x y z
N MET A 1 6.95 8.08 14.28
CA MET A 1 6.50 7.14 15.35
C MET A 1 5.39 6.32 14.72
N THR A 2 5.65 5.08 14.33
CA THR A 2 4.60 4.19 13.81
C THR A 2 3.57 3.94 14.89
N THR A 3 2.30 4.23 14.62
CA THR A 3 1.21 3.98 15.56
C THR A 3 0.98 2.47 15.69
N ILE A 4 0.67 1.99 16.90
CA ILE A 4 0.43 0.56 17.19
C ILE A 4 -0.65 -0.04 16.27
N ARG A 5 -1.60 0.79 15.84
CA ARG A 5 -2.63 0.43 14.85
C ARG A 5 -2.02 0.02 13.50
N VAL A 6 -1.12 0.84 12.97
CA VAL A 6 -0.51 0.66 11.65
C VAL A 6 0.31 -0.62 11.62
N GLN A 7 1.15 -0.83 12.63
CA GLN A 7 1.95 -2.06 12.75
C GLN A 7 1.06 -3.31 12.73
N ARG A 8 0.00 -3.33 13.53
CA ARG A 8 -0.91 -4.49 13.59
C ARG A 8 -1.63 -4.75 12.26
N GLN A 9 -2.11 -3.69 11.60
CA GLN A 9 -2.78 -3.84 10.30
C GLN A 9 -1.81 -4.34 9.22
N ILE A 10 -0.56 -3.88 9.24
CA ILE A 10 0.48 -4.38 8.34
C ILE A 10 0.75 -5.86 8.61
N GLU A 11 0.93 -6.26 9.86
CA GLU A 11 1.13 -7.67 10.24
C GLU A 11 -0.04 -8.56 9.77
N GLU A 12 -1.28 -8.12 10.00
CA GLU A 12 -2.49 -8.84 9.57
C GLU A 12 -2.60 -8.95 8.05
N LEU A 13 -2.21 -7.92 7.29
CA LEU A 13 -2.20 -7.94 5.82
C LEU A 13 -1.09 -8.86 5.29
N MET A 14 0.11 -8.79 5.87
CA MET A 14 1.24 -9.63 5.46
C MET A 14 0.97 -11.10 5.75
N GLU A 15 0.36 -11.44 6.89
CA GLU A 15 -0.04 -12.83 7.19
C GLU A 15 -1.09 -13.36 6.20
N GLN A 16 -2.01 -12.51 5.75
CA GLN A 16 -3.02 -12.88 4.74
C GLN A 16 -2.41 -13.08 3.34
N MET A 17 -1.45 -12.23 2.95
CA MET A 17 -0.80 -12.31 1.64
C MET A 17 0.29 -13.38 1.57
N PHE A 18 1.08 -13.51 2.63
CA PHE A 18 2.24 -14.40 2.74
C PHE A 18 2.17 -15.21 4.05
N PRO A 19 1.26 -16.20 4.13
CA PRO A 19 1.09 -16.97 5.35
C PRO A 19 2.37 -17.73 5.73
N GLY A 20 2.82 -17.54 6.98
CA GLY A 20 4.04 -18.14 7.52
C GLY A 20 5.32 -17.40 7.16
N GLN A 21 5.23 -16.14 6.74
CA GLN A 21 6.36 -15.27 6.43
C GLN A 21 6.33 -14.06 7.35
N ASP A 22 7.36 -13.87 8.15
CA ASP A 22 7.44 -12.78 9.11
C ASP A 22 8.06 -11.52 8.49
N ILE A 23 7.70 -10.38 9.07
CA ILE A 23 8.25 -9.08 8.73
C ILE A 23 9.57 -8.94 9.49
N GLU A 24 10.65 -8.64 8.76
CA GLU A 24 11.96 -8.38 9.37
C GLU A 24 12.00 -6.98 10.00
N THR A 25 11.61 -5.97 9.23
CA THR A 25 11.65 -4.56 9.67
C THR A 25 10.53 -3.73 9.05
N ILE A 26 10.02 -2.76 9.82
CA ILE A 26 9.09 -1.72 9.36
C ILE A 26 9.76 -0.36 9.56
N THR A 27 10.13 0.29 8.46
CA THR A 27 10.79 1.59 8.47
C THR A 27 9.80 2.69 8.08
N PRO A 28 9.49 3.66 8.95
CA PRO A 28 8.68 4.82 8.57
C PRO A 28 9.48 5.71 7.62
N MET A 29 8.84 6.13 6.54
CA MET A 29 9.43 6.95 5.49
C MET A 29 8.77 8.32 5.45
N ASP A 30 9.34 9.25 4.69
CA ASP A 30 8.71 10.55 4.48
C ASP A 30 7.34 10.35 3.81
N PRO A 31 6.29 11.02 4.33
CA PRO A 31 4.96 10.89 3.78
C PRO A 31 4.90 11.46 2.36
N VAL A 32 4.11 10.83 1.48
CA VAL A 32 3.91 11.33 0.10
C VAL A 32 3.04 12.59 0.07
N ASN A 33 2.16 12.77 1.06
CA ASN A 33 1.30 13.94 1.21
C ASN A 33 0.88 14.11 2.69
N ASP A 34 0.15 15.19 3.04
CA ASP A 34 -0.28 15.48 4.41
C ASP A 34 -1.26 14.45 5.00
N GLU A 35 -1.86 13.59 4.17
CA GLU A 35 -2.92 12.66 4.57
C GLU A 35 -2.45 11.20 4.57
N THR A 36 -1.36 10.89 3.88
CA THR A 36 -0.86 9.53 3.62
C THR A 36 0.57 9.35 4.15
N ASP A 37 0.67 8.57 5.23
CA ASP A 37 1.95 8.11 5.78
C ASP A 37 2.49 6.93 4.97
N VAL A 38 3.83 6.84 4.88
CA VAL A 38 4.53 5.80 4.10
C VAL A 38 5.41 4.97 5.01
N TYR A 39 5.38 3.66 4.82
CA TYR A 39 6.21 2.70 5.52
C TYR A 39 6.86 1.75 4.53
N LEU A 40 8.15 1.49 4.70
CA LEU A 40 8.89 0.47 3.98
C LEU A 40 8.95 -0.80 4.84
N ILE A 41 8.40 -1.88 4.31
CA ILE A 41 8.29 -3.18 4.97
C ILE A 41 9.31 -4.10 4.32
N GLU A 42 10.28 -4.55 5.10
CA GLU A 42 11.26 -5.54 4.69
C GLU A 42 10.86 -6.90 5.27
N MET A 43 10.75 -7.90 4.40
CA MET A 43 10.45 -9.28 4.76
C MET A 43 11.74 -10.05 5.05
N GLU A 44 11.67 -11.09 5.88
CA GLU A 44 12.83 -11.97 6.17
C GLU A 44 13.43 -12.64 4.91
N ASP A 45 12.64 -12.77 3.84
CA ASP A 45 13.08 -13.32 2.55
C ASP A 45 13.86 -12.28 1.71
N GLY A 46 14.04 -11.05 2.21
CA GLY A 46 14.71 -9.94 1.52
C GLY A 46 13.84 -9.20 0.50
N ARG A 47 12.52 -9.41 0.55
CA ARG A 47 11.56 -8.68 -0.29
C ARG A 47 11.06 -7.44 0.43
N GLU A 48 10.97 -6.34 -0.31
CA GLU A 48 10.54 -5.05 0.21
C GLU A 48 9.15 -4.69 -0.32
N TYR A 49 8.34 -4.05 0.52
CA TYR A 49 6.99 -3.60 0.20
C TYR A 49 6.76 -2.20 0.75
N TRP A 50 6.13 -1.34 -0.04
CA TRP A 50 5.58 -0.07 0.41
C TRP A 50 4.22 -0.28 1.04
N ALA A 51 4.01 0.27 2.22
CA ALA A 51 2.72 0.37 2.87
C ALA A 51 2.32 1.85 2.98
N PHE A 52 1.19 2.20 2.38
CA PHE A 52 0.60 3.54 2.38
C PHE A 52 -0.61 3.56 3.30
N ASP A 53 -0.59 4.39 4.33
CA ASP A 53 -1.68 4.54 5.30
C ASP A 53 -2.42 5.86 5.07
N ASP A 54 -3.67 5.79 4.58
CA ASP A 54 -4.59 6.93 4.40
C ASP A 54 -5.37 7.24 5.70
N GLN A 55 -4.96 6.71 6.86
CA GLN A 55 -5.69 6.75 8.14
C GLN A 55 -7.00 5.93 8.17
N GLN A 56 -7.61 5.69 7.00
CA GLN A 56 -8.78 4.82 6.82
C GLN A 56 -8.35 3.38 6.53
N ASP A 57 -7.47 3.20 5.56
CA ASP A 57 -7.04 1.90 5.03
C ASP A 57 -5.54 1.90 4.73
N ILE A 58 -4.93 0.72 4.81
CA ILE A 58 -3.51 0.51 4.49
C ILE A 58 -3.40 -0.28 3.20
N ARG A 59 -2.70 0.29 2.23
CA ARG A 59 -2.46 -0.33 0.93
C ARG A 59 -1.02 -0.73 0.80
N MET A 60 -0.79 -1.92 0.26
CA MET A 60 0.55 -2.46 0.07
C MET A 60 0.89 -2.61 -1.40
N LEU A 61 2.12 -2.25 -1.76
CA LEU A 61 2.67 -2.42 -3.09
C LEU A 61 4.10 -2.96 -3.00
N SER A 62 4.47 -3.93 -3.82
CA SER A 62 5.84 -4.45 -3.85
C SER A 62 6.82 -3.37 -4.27
N CYS A 63 7.87 -3.15 -3.46
CA CYS A 63 8.99 -2.28 -3.80
C CYS A 63 9.90 -3.03 -4.81
N ASN A 64 9.52 -2.95 -6.08
CA ASN A 64 10.30 -3.48 -7.20
C ASN A 64 11.01 -2.32 -7.92
N SER A 65 11.96 -2.60 -8.81
CA SER A 65 12.71 -1.54 -9.53
C SER A 65 11.86 -0.54 -10.33
N ILE A 66 10.60 -0.84 -10.60
CA ILE A 66 9.62 0.06 -11.25
C ILE A 66 9.00 1.03 -10.24
N TYR A 67 8.82 0.58 -9.00
CA TYR A 67 8.22 1.31 -7.88
C TYR A 67 9.26 1.58 -6.80
N ALA A 68 10.50 1.86 -7.20
CA ALA A 68 11.59 2.15 -6.26
C ALA A 68 11.37 3.48 -5.54
N ASP A 69 10.58 4.38 -6.14
CA ASP A 69 10.21 5.66 -5.56
C ASP A 69 8.80 5.58 -4.95
N PRO A 70 8.63 5.96 -3.66
CA PRO A 70 7.33 5.87 -2.99
C PRO A 70 6.28 6.79 -3.61
N LEU A 71 6.68 7.91 -4.23
CA LEU A 71 5.74 8.79 -4.92
C LEU A 71 5.18 8.10 -6.17
N THR A 72 6.04 7.51 -7.01
CA THR A 72 5.62 6.77 -8.20
C THR A 72 4.76 5.55 -7.86
N ALA A 73 5.09 4.86 -6.77
CA ALA A 73 4.28 3.76 -6.25
C ALA A 73 2.88 4.22 -5.83
N TYR A 74 2.78 5.37 -5.16
CA TYR A 74 1.50 5.96 -4.74
C TYR A 74 0.68 6.47 -5.92
N GLU A 75 1.28 7.20 -6.86
CA GLU A 75 0.61 7.67 -8.07
C GLU A 75 0.00 6.52 -8.86
N ALA A 76 0.74 5.41 -9.04
CA ALA A 76 0.21 4.22 -9.71
C ALA A 76 -0.99 3.59 -8.98
N LEU A 77 -1.01 3.62 -7.64
CA LEU A 77 -2.15 3.18 -6.84
C LEU A 77 -3.36 4.11 -6.98
N GLU A 78 -3.13 5.41 -7.07
CA GLU A 78 -4.19 6.40 -7.30
C GLU A 78 -4.78 6.28 -8.70
N GLU A 79 -3.94 6.17 -9.73
CA GLU A 79 -4.38 5.97 -11.12
C GLU A 79 -5.20 4.68 -11.27
N LEU A 80 -4.77 3.58 -10.61
CA LEU A 80 -5.56 2.34 -10.55
C LEU A 80 -6.92 2.56 -9.89
N ARG A 81 -6.98 3.34 -8.80
CA ARG A 81 -8.24 3.66 -8.11
C ARG A 81 -9.16 4.46 -9.03
N GLU A 82 -8.65 5.48 -9.70
CA GLU A 82 -9.43 6.31 -10.63
C GLU A 82 -9.95 5.46 -11.79
N SER A 83 -9.10 4.62 -12.38
CA SER A 83 -9.50 3.73 -13.48
C SER A 83 -10.58 2.71 -13.07
N MET A 84 -10.49 2.13 -11.87
CA MET A 84 -11.54 1.21 -11.37
C MET A 84 -12.84 1.96 -11.06
N ALA A 85 -12.75 3.17 -10.51
CA ALA A 85 -13.91 3.99 -10.23
C ALA A 85 -14.63 4.45 -11.52
N GLU A 86 -13.88 4.76 -12.58
CA GLU A 86 -14.44 5.11 -13.89
C GLU A 86 -15.10 3.90 -14.58
N GLU A 87 -14.53 2.70 -14.46
CA GLU A 87 -15.09 1.48 -15.05
C GLU A 87 -16.45 1.09 -14.42
N GLU A 88 -16.65 1.34 -13.13
CA GLU A 88 -17.95 1.13 -12.45
C GLU A 88 -19.06 2.12 -12.90
N VAL A 89 -18.71 3.28 -13.45
CA VAL A 89 -19.70 4.26 -13.95
C VAL A 89 -20.12 3.96 -15.39
N GLU A 90 -19.23 3.37 -16.19
CA GLU A 90 -19.52 3.04 -17.59
C GLU A 90 -20.50 1.86 -17.72
N ASP A 91 -20.40 0.83 -16.88
CA ASP A 91 -21.31 -0.35 -16.88
C ASP A 91 -22.76 0.05 -16.55
N ARG A 92 -22.94 1.04 -15.68
CA ARG A 92 -24.26 1.59 -15.31
C ARG A 92 -24.89 2.49 -16.36
N SER A 93 -24.12 2.99 -17.32
CA SER A 93 -24.59 3.92 -18.34
C SER A 93 -25.10 3.21 -19.61
N GLN A 94 -24.84 1.90 -19.77
CA GLN A 94 -25.37 1.10 -20.88
C GLN A 94 -26.81 0.59 -20.67
N TYR A 95 -27.43 0.87 -19.52
CA TYR A 95 -28.79 0.42 -19.18
C TYR A 95 -29.84 1.55 -19.03
N LEU A 96 -29.57 2.74 -19.57
CA LEU A 96 -30.53 3.87 -19.61
C LEU A 96 -31.02 4.18 -21.02
#